data_AF-A0AAW5R566-F1
#
_entry.id   AF-A0AAW5R566-F1
#
_cell.length_a   1.000
_cell.length_b   1.000
_cell.length_c   1.000
_cell.angle_alpha   90.00
_cell.angle_beta   90.00
_cell.angle_gamma   90.00
#
_symmetry.space_group_name_H-M   'P 1'
#
loop_
_entity.id
_entity.type
_entity.pdbx_description
1 polymer ?
#
loop_
_entity_poly.entity_id
_entity_poly.type
_entity_poly.pdbx_seq_one_letter_code
_entity_poly.pdbx_strand_id
1 'polypeptide(L)'
;MGKSRNLWEQWAKNGKTEFFAMHPLIETKTNRQARARRALDKKVILPCAVTSETVNGDQLHQGSTGGLVITGKGFITVKLPYGISANDIWRATIDESTGKQRNSLSVGAKKFKRRVFEIYAPIFKALKWKATSQQCEIRLLVQPPRKTRSYSASTYPRFDIDNYPKLLIDSLKGTELLFKDDNIFVKEKIEFAEPIDDGCVWLSCVFIDETNWLDKKVDFEWLAGRVA
;
A
#
# COMPACT_ATOMS: atom_id res chain seq x y z
N MET A 1 41.20 22.38 26.96
CA MET A 1 41.26 21.99 28.39
C MET A 1 40.15 22.71 29.16
N GLY A 2 38.99 22.09 29.37
CA GLY A 2 37.86 22.76 30.04
C GLY A 2 36.70 21.88 30.49
N LYS A 3 36.69 20.58 30.13
CA LYS A 3 35.61 19.66 30.52
C LYS A 3 35.82 18.99 31.89
N SER A 4 37.05 18.95 32.42
CA SER A 4 37.35 18.25 33.68
C SER A 4 36.95 19.04 34.93
N ARG A 5 36.86 20.36 34.85
CA ARG A 5 36.55 21.22 36.01
C ARG A 5 35.08 21.08 36.45
N ASN A 6 34.17 20.87 35.50
CA ASN A 6 32.73 20.67 35.76
C ASN A 6 32.40 19.33 36.44
N LEU A 7 33.26 18.32 36.34
CA LEU A 7 32.99 16.99 36.90
C LEU A 7 33.34 16.91 38.40
N TRP A 8 34.30 17.69 38.87
CA TRP A 8 34.67 17.77 40.29
C TRP A 8 33.59 18.44 41.14
N GLU A 9 32.97 19.51 40.63
CA GLU A 9 31.84 20.16 41.30
C GLU A 9 30.60 19.27 41.38
N GLN A 10 30.41 18.37 40.40
CA GLN A 10 29.31 17.42 40.37
C GLN A 10 29.51 16.26 41.35
N TRP A 11 30.75 15.83 41.57
CA TRP A 11 31.09 14.79 42.56
C TRP A 11 30.88 15.29 44.00
N ALA A 12 31.38 16.51 44.31
CA ALA A 12 31.28 17.10 45.65
C ALA A 12 29.83 17.36 46.12
N LYS A 13 28.88 17.54 45.18
CA LYS A 13 27.48 17.84 45.51
C LYS A 13 26.57 16.63 45.65
N ASN A 14 26.83 15.53 44.93
CA ASN A 14 25.84 14.46 44.77
C ASN A 14 26.27 13.08 45.28
N GLY A 15 27.53 12.88 45.70
CA GLY A 15 27.99 11.66 46.41
C GLY A 15 27.70 10.31 45.75
N LYS A 16 27.26 10.28 44.48
CA LYS A 16 26.77 9.09 43.77
C LYS A 16 27.45 8.90 42.41
N THR A 17 28.76 9.09 42.39
CA THR A 17 29.59 8.64 41.27
C THR A 17 30.72 7.80 41.82
N GLU A 18 30.73 6.53 41.41
CA GLU A 18 31.72 5.54 41.83
C GLU A 18 33.13 6.01 41.45
N PHE A 19 34.00 5.99 42.46
CA PHE A 19 35.38 6.48 42.46
C PHE A 19 36.26 5.92 41.32
N PHE A 20 35.83 4.85 40.64
CA PHE A 20 36.59 4.17 39.59
C PHE A 20 36.36 4.68 38.16
N ALA A 21 35.43 5.61 37.94
CA ALA A 21 35.17 6.18 36.60
C ALA A 21 36.24 7.19 36.13
N MET A 22 37.25 7.50 36.96
CA MET A 22 38.24 8.56 36.70
C MET A 22 39.65 8.07 36.33
N HIS A 23 39.87 6.78 36.06
CA HIS A 23 41.19 6.29 35.64
C HIS A 23 41.36 6.27 34.10
N PRO A 24 42.43 6.86 33.52
CA PRO A 24 42.58 6.95 32.05
C PRO A 24 42.95 5.64 31.33
N LEU A 25 43.07 4.52 32.05
CA LEU A 25 43.68 3.28 31.55
C LEU A 25 42.85 2.01 31.81
N ILE A 26 41.54 2.15 32.08
CA ILE A 26 40.68 0.98 32.26
C ILE A 26 40.09 0.58 30.90
N GLU A 27 40.69 -0.44 30.29
CA GLU A 27 40.03 -1.26 29.27
C GLU A 27 38.83 -1.97 29.92
N THR A 28 37.63 -1.39 29.75
CA THR A 28 36.41 -2.11 30.04
C THR A 28 36.23 -3.17 28.96
N LYS A 29 36.57 -4.43 29.29
CA LYS A 29 36.18 -5.60 28.50
C LYS A 29 34.69 -5.49 28.21
N THR A 30 34.36 -5.15 26.97
CA THR A 30 32.97 -5.12 26.53
C THR A 30 32.49 -6.55 26.47
N ASN A 31 31.78 -7.00 27.52
CA ASN A 31 30.86 -8.13 27.45
C ASN A 31 29.62 -7.74 26.61
N ARG A 32 29.84 -7.14 25.42
CA ARG A 32 28.82 -7.14 24.39
C ARG A 32 28.82 -8.55 23.83
N GLN A 33 27.85 -9.35 24.26
CA GLN A 33 27.38 -10.44 23.41
C GLN A 33 27.25 -9.86 22.01
N ALA A 34 28.02 -10.41 21.06
CA ALA A 34 27.83 -10.13 19.66
C ALA A 34 26.33 -10.20 19.41
N ARG A 35 25.73 -9.11 18.96
CA ARG A 35 24.29 -9.02 18.72
C ARG A 35 23.99 -10.11 17.70
N ALA A 36 23.58 -11.27 18.17
CA ALA A 36 23.10 -12.34 17.31
C ALA A 36 22.04 -11.67 16.46
N ARG A 37 22.28 -11.59 15.15
CA ARG A 37 21.27 -11.16 14.20
C ARG A 37 20.09 -12.10 14.43
N ARG A 38 19.13 -11.67 15.25
CA ARG A 38 17.82 -12.31 15.36
C ARG A 38 17.16 -12.07 14.01
N ALA A 39 17.48 -12.91 13.04
CA ALA A 39 16.48 -13.31 12.07
C ALA A 39 15.40 -13.97 12.91
N LEU A 40 14.29 -13.26 13.17
CA LEU A 40 13.02 -13.78 13.68
C LEU A 40 12.06 -12.58 13.89
N ASP A 41 11.79 -11.82 12.83
CA ASP A 41 10.42 -11.32 12.68
C ASP A 41 9.58 -12.58 12.39
N LYS A 42 9.12 -13.26 13.45
CA LYS A 42 8.04 -14.21 13.30
C LYS A 42 6.87 -13.38 12.79
N LYS A 43 6.62 -13.40 11.48
CA LYS A 43 5.37 -12.92 10.89
C LYS A 43 4.25 -13.68 11.61
N VAL A 44 3.62 -13.04 12.58
CA VAL A 44 2.39 -13.52 13.19
C VAL A 44 1.35 -13.43 12.08
N ILE A 45 1.14 -14.55 11.40
CA ILE A 45 0.12 -14.67 10.38
C ILE A 45 -1.16 -14.98 11.13
N LEU A 46 -2.00 -13.96 11.33
CA LEU A 46 -3.34 -14.17 11.83
C LEU A 46 -4.11 -15.01 10.79
N PRO A 47 -4.77 -16.11 11.19
CA PRO A 47 -5.64 -16.85 10.30
C PRO A 47 -6.77 -15.93 9.84
N CYS A 48 -6.87 -15.69 8.54
CA CYS A 48 -8.00 -15.00 7.94
C CYS A 48 -9.02 -16.05 7.52
N ALA A 49 -10.20 -16.04 8.16
CA ALA A 49 -11.34 -16.76 7.64
C ALA A 49 -11.82 -16.07 6.36
N VAL A 50 -12.04 -16.86 5.31
CA VAL A 50 -12.58 -16.41 4.03
C VAL A 50 -13.82 -17.25 3.73
N THR A 51 -14.95 -16.59 3.54
CA THR A 51 -16.18 -17.21 3.03
C THR A 51 -16.26 -16.99 1.54
N SER A 52 -16.61 -18.03 0.78
CA SER A 52 -16.74 -17.97 -0.67
C SER A 52 -18.16 -18.33 -1.08
N GLU A 53 -18.74 -17.54 -1.99
CA GLU A 53 -20.03 -17.82 -2.60
C GLU A 53 -19.96 -17.67 -4.12
N THR A 54 -20.76 -18.45 -4.83
CA THR A 54 -20.87 -18.36 -6.29
C THR A 54 -21.95 -17.35 -6.66
N VAL A 55 -21.60 -16.30 -7.39
CA VAL A 55 -22.54 -15.28 -7.88
C VAL A 55 -22.38 -15.19 -9.40
N ASN A 56 -23.45 -15.51 -10.14
CA ASN A 56 -23.48 -15.45 -11.61
C ASN A 56 -22.33 -16.21 -12.32
N GLY A 57 -21.82 -17.28 -11.71
CA GLY A 57 -20.70 -18.07 -12.24
C GLY A 57 -19.31 -17.64 -11.76
N ASP A 58 -19.19 -16.48 -11.11
CA ASP A 58 -17.96 -16.00 -10.48
C ASP A 58 -17.92 -16.36 -8.99
N GLN A 59 -16.74 -16.34 -8.38
CA GLN A 59 -16.55 -16.56 -6.95
C GLN A 59 -16.37 -15.23 -6.23
N LEU A 60 -17.29 -14.88 -5.33
CA LEU A 60 -17.12 -13.79 -4.38
C LEU A 60 -16.52 -14.33 -3.08
N HIS A 61 -15.39 -13.76 -2.67
CA HIS A 61 -14.69 -14.07 -1.44
C HIS A 61 -14.78 -12.90 -0.48
N GLN A 62 -15.25 -13.16 0.73
CA GLN A 62 -15.28 -12.19 1.82
C GLN A 62 -14.33 -12.61 2.93
N GLY A 63 -13.34 -11.78 3.20
CA GLY A 63 -12.42 -11.97 4.31
C GLY A 63 -12.98 -11.43 5.61
N SER A 64 -12.64 -12.08 6.72
CA SER A 64 -12.86 -11.57 8.09
C SER A 64 -12.25 -10.19 8.36
N THR A 65 -11.34 -9.71 7.51
CA THR A 65 -10.78 -8.35 7.52
C THR A 65 -11.73 -7.29 6.93
N GLY A 66 -12.87 -7.70 6.37
CA GLY A 66 -13.82 -6.84 5.66
C GLY A 66 -13.48 -6.63 4.17
N GLY A 67 -12.40 -7.24 3.67
CA GLY A 67 -12.05 -7.18 2.24
C GLY A 67 -12.94 -8.07 1.39
N LEU A 68 -13.20 -7.64 0.15
CA LEU A 68 -13.92 -8.39 -0.86
C LEU A 68 -13.03 -8.63 -2.06
N VAL A 69 -12.98 -9.87 -2.52
CA VAL A 69 -12.26 -10.32 -3.72
C VAL A 69 -13.24 -11.09 -4.60
N ILE A 70 -13.34 -10.77 -5.87
CA ILE A 70 -14.09 -11.56 -6.86
C ILE A 70 -13.07 -12.21 -7.78
N THR A 71 -13.21 -13.51 -8.02
CA THR A 71 -12.44 -14.23 -9.03
C THR A 71 -13.39 -14.82 -10.07
N GLY A 72 -13.04 -14.64 -11.34
CA GLY A 72 -13.81 -15.18 -12.46
C GLY A 72 -12.90 -15.64 -13.58
N LYS A 73 -13.48 -16.06 -14.70
CA LYS A 73 -12.70 -16.52 -15.84
C LYS A 73 -11.92 -15.34 -16.44
N GLY A 74 -10.60 -15.36 -16.28
CA GLY A 74 -9.70 -14.35 -16.85
C GLY A 74 -9.69 -13.02 -16.09
N PHE A 75 -10.19 -12.95 -14.86
CA PHE A 75 -10.05 -11.72 -14.06
C PHE A 75 -10.04 -11.97 -12.55
N ILE A 76 -9.53 -10.97 -11.84
CA ILE A 76 -9.64 -10.83 -10.39
C ILE A 76 -9.94 -9.38 -10.04
N THR A 77 -10.86 -9.18 -9.10
CA THR A 77 -11.33 -7.86 -8.69
C THR A 77 -11.29 -7.72 -7.18
N VAL A 78 -10.90 -6.56 -6.67
CA VAL A 78 -10.87 -6.25 -5.23
C VAL A 78 -11.58 -4.94 -4.92
N LYS A 79 -12.24 -4.86 -3.75
CA LYS A 79 -12.94 -3.64 -3.28
C LYS A 79 -12.06 -2.80 -2.36
N LEU A 80 -11.34 -1.83 -2.91
CA LEU A 80 -10.51 -0.92 -2.11
C LEU A 80 -11.36 0.12 -1.35
N PRO A 81 -10.92 0.56 -0.16
CA PRO A 81 -11.42 1.78 0.45
C PRO A 81 -11.27 2.96 -0.51
N TYR A 82 -12.12 3.99 -0.36
CA TYR A 82 -11.93 5.22 -1.12
C TYR A 82 -10.53 5.81 -0.85
N GLY A 83 -9.85 6.20 -1.92
CA GLY A 83 -8.49 6.71 -1.89
C GLY A 83 -8.39 8.09 -1.25
N ILE A 84 -7.15 8.50 -0.96
CA ILE A 84 -6.86 9.84 -0.45
C ILE A 84 -6.74 10.84 -1.60
N SER A 85 -6.98 12.12 -1.32
CA SER A 85 -6.79 13.21 -2.29
C SER A 85 -5.38 13.21 -2.88
N ALA A 86 -5.25 13.51 -4.18
CA ALA A 86 -3.96 13.58 -4.86
C ALA A 86 -2.97 14.53 -4.16
N ASN A 87 -3.47 15.68 -3.69
CA ASN A 87 -2.70 16.66 -2.93
C ASN A 87 -2.16 16.12 -1.59
N ASP A 88 -2.74 15.04 -1.08
CA ASP A 88 -2.35 14.40 0.18
C ASP A 88 -1.47 13.18 -0.01
N ILE A 89 -1.21 12.75 -1.24
CA ILE A 89 -0.37 11.57 -1.52
C ILE A 89 1.11 11.91 -1.31
N TRP A 90 1.58 12.99 -1.93
CA TRP A 90 3.01 13.29 -2.03
C TRP A 90 3.43 14.43 -1.10
N ARG A 91 4.64 14.33 -0.54
CA ARG A 91 5.27 15.39 0.25
C ARG A 91 6.72 15.57 -0.22
N ALA A 92 7.11 16.83 -0.40
CA ALA A 92 8.51 17.18 -0.56
C ALA A 92 9.25 16.91 0.76
N THR A 93 10.31 16.11 0.70
CA THR A 93 11.16 15.79 1.85
C THR A 93 12.61 16.03 1.49
N ILE A 94 13.41 16.53 2.42
CA ILE A 94 14.84 16.69 2.24
C ILE A 94 15.51 15.40 2.72
N ASP A 95 16.35 14.82 1.88
CA ASP A 95 17.19 13.71 2.28
C ASP A 95 18.33 14.23 3.17
N GLU A 96 18.31 13.88 4.45
CA GLU A 96 19.30 14.35 5.44
C GLU A 96 20.74 13.98 5.06
N SER A 97 20.94 12.92 4.26
CA SER A 97 22.27 12.46 3.87
C SER A 97 22.84 13.20 2.66
N THR A 98 22.00 13.71 1.76
CA THR A 98 22.43 14.34 0.51
C THR A 98 22.01 15.81 0.36
N GLY A 99 21.16 16.30 1.27
CA GLY A 99 20.56 17.64 1.19
C GLY A 99 19.60 17.83 0.03
N LYS A 100 19.34 16.79 -0.78
CA LYS A 100 18.49 16.87 -1.98
C LYS A 100 17.02 16.69 -1.61
N GLN A 101 16.17 17.47 -2.28
CA GLN A 101 14.73 17.29 -2.21
C GLN A 101 14.32 16.02 -2.97
N ARG A 102 13.54 15.17 -2.31
CA ARG A 102 12.89 13.99 -2.89
C ARG A 102 11.41 14.00 -2.56
N ASN A 103 10.60 13.49 -3.50
CA ASN A 103 9.19 13.24 -3.24
C ASN A 103 9.04 11.93 -2.46
N SER A 104 8.33 11.98 -1.35
CA SER A 104 7.99 10.80 -0.57
C SER A 104 6.50 10.74 -0.29
N LEU A 105 6.01 9.53 -0.01
CA LEU A 105 4.63 9.32 0.42
C LEU A 105 4.37 10.05 1.74
N SER A 106 3.23 10.72 1.82
CA SER A 106 2.73 11.30 3.06
C SER A 106 2.46 10.22 4.12
N VAL A 107 2.31 10.64 5.38
CA VAL A 107 1.88 9.73 6.46
C VAL A 107 0.50 9.14 6.15
N GLY A 108 -0.40 9.91 5.54
CA GLY A 108 -1.72 9.43 5.12
C GLY A 108 -1.63 8.33 4.06
N ALA A 109 -0.81 8.53 3.04
CA ALA A 109 -0.58 7.55 1.99
C ALA A 109 0.05 6.25 2.54
N LYS A 110 1.04 6.37 3.43
CA LYS A 110 1.65 5.20 4.09
C LYS A 110 0.63 4.43 4.94
N LYS A 111 -0.23 5.13 5.69
CA LYS A 111 -1.32 4.52 6.46
C LYS A 111 -2.34 3.83 5.55
N PHE A 112 -2.66 4.44 4.41
CA PHE A 112 -3.53 3.84 3.40
C PHE A 112 -2.95 2.54 2.85
N LYS A 113 -1.69 2.55 2.36
CA LYS A 113 -1.01 1.33 1.89
C LYS A 113 -1.00 0.23 2.95
N ARG A 114 -0.69 0.59 4.19
CA ARG A 114 -0.70 -0.36 5.31
C ARG A 114 -2.09 -0.95 5.55
N ARG A 115 -3.14 -0.13 5.53
CA ARG A 115 -4.52 -0.60 5.67
C ARG A 115 -4.92 -1.56 4.54
N VAL A 116 -4.58 -1.25 3.28
CA VAL A 116 -4.83 -2.16 2.14
C VAL A 116 -4.08 -3.47 2.34
N PHE A 117 -2.82 -3.43 2.77
CA PHE A 117 -2.04 -4.63 3.08
C PHE A 117 -2.68 -5.48 4.18
N GLU A 118 -3.07 -4.87 5.30
CA GLU A 118 -3.73 -5.54 6.43
C GLU A 118 -5.07 -6.18 6.03
N ILE A 119 -5.79 -5.58 5.07
CA ILE A 119 -7.04 -6.13 4.54
C ILE A 119 -6.77 -7.33 3.61
N TYR A 120 -5.88 -7.16 2.63
CA TYR A 120 -5.81 -8.06 1.47
C TYR A 120 -4.75 -9.14 1.54
N ALA A 121 -3.58 -8.89 2.14
CA ALA A 121 -2.53 -9.90 2.23
C ALA A 121 -2.99 -11.20 2.95
N PRO A 122 -3.77 -11.12 4.05
CA PRO A 122 -4.31 -12.32 4.69
C PRO A 122 -5.32 -13.08 3.81
N ILE A 123 -6.16 -12.35 3.05
CA ILE A 123 -7.15 -12.95 2.14
C ILE A 123 -6.43 -13.68 1.00
N PHE A 124 -5.50 -13.02 0.31
CA PHE A 124 -4.74 -13.64 -0.77
C PHE A 124 -3.98 -14.88 -0.30
N LYS A 125 -3.40 -14.82 0.90
CA LYS A 125 -2.76 -15.99 1.50
C LYS A 125 -3.75 -17.14 1.75
N ALA A 126 -4.93 -16.86 2.28
CA ALA A 126 -5.97 -17.86 2.52
C ALA A 126 -6.48 -18.49 1.20
N LEU A 127 -6.63 -17.68 0.15
CA LEU A 127 -6.98 -18.11 -1.21
C LEU A 127 -5.82 -18.81 -1.94
N LYS A 128 -4.63 -18.92 -1.32
CA LYS A 128 -3.39 -19.40 -1.95
C LYS A 128 -3.04 -18.64 -3.24
N TRP A 129 -3.49 -17.39 -3.33
CA TRP A 129 -3.18 -16.51 -4.45
C TRP A 129 -1.68 -16.23 -4.50
N LYS A 130 -1.12 -16.29 -5.71
CA LYS A 130 0.26 -15.87 -5.97
C LYS A 130 0.18 -14.57 -6.74
N ALA A 131 0.91 -13.56 -6.28
CA ALA A 131 1.00 -12.27 -6.94
C ALA A 131 1.27 -12.48 -8.45
N THR A 132 0.33 -12.02 -9.27
CA THR A 132 0.37 -12.26 -10.71
C THR A 132 1.52 -11.50 -11.35
N SER A 133 2.06 -12.10 -12.41
CA SER A 133 2.96 -11.45 -13.37
C SER A 133 2.39 -11.52 -14.80
N GLN A 134 1.14 -11.93 -14.95
CA GLN A 134 0.46 -12.00 -16.24
C GLN A 134 0.05 -10.59 -16.67
N GLN A 135 0.21 -10.30 -17.97
CA GLN A 135 -0.26 -9.05 -18.55
C GLN A 135 -1.77 -8.89 -18.36
N CYS A 136 -2.19 -7.70 -17.98
CA CYS A 136 -3.61 -7.41 -17.76
C CYS A 136 -3.97 -5.97 -18.09
N GLU A 137 -5.26 -5.76 -18.37
CA GLU A 137 -5.87 -4.45 -18.29
C GLU A 137 -6.28 -4.19 -16.84
N ILE A 138 -6.02 -2.98 -16.34
CA ILE A 138 -6.52 -2.55 -15.04
C ILE A 138 -7.77 -1.69 -15.22
N ARG A 139 -8.85 -2.07 -14.53
CA ARG A 139 -10.13 -1.36 -14.58
C ARG A 139 -10.53 -0.91 -13.19
N LEU A 140 -10.73 0.39 -13.02
CA LEU A 140 -11.15 1.00 -11.77
C LEU A 140 -12.60 1.49 -11.92
N LEU A 141 -13.51 0.91 -11.15
CA LEU A 141 -14.85 1.46 -10.96
C LEU A 141 -14.87 2.25 -9.66
N VAL A 142 -14.97 3.56 -9.77
CA VAL A 142 -14.92 4.49 -8.65
C VAL A 142 -16.35 4.79 -8.20
N GLN A 143 -16.66 4.46 -6.95
CA GLN A 143 -17.91 4.83 -6.29
C GLN A 143 -17.59 5.89 -5.24
N PRO A 144 -17.84 7.18 -5.53
CA PRO A 144 -17.43 8.21 -4.60
C PRO A 144 -18.23 8.21 -3.29
N PRO A 145 -17.70 8.80 -2.20
CA PRO A 145 -18.43 8.92 -0.95
C PRO A 145 -19.63 9.86 -1.13
N ARG A 146 -20.81 9.44 -0.69
CA ARG A 146 -22.00 10.26 -0.56
C ARG A 146 -21.67 11.42 0.38
N LYS A 147 -21.63 12.64 -0.16
CA LYS A 147 -21.55 13.84 0.67
C LYS A 147 -22.96 14.30 1.01
N THR A 148 -23.14 14.77 2.24
CA THR A 148 -24.40 15.39 2.71
C THR A 148 -24.76 16.69 1.98
N ARG A 149 -23.82 17.28 1.23
CA ARG A 149 -24.09 18.43 0.34
C ARG A 149 -24.38 17.96 -1.07
N SER A 150 -25.50 18.45 -1.62
CA SER A 150 -25.93 18.28 -3.00
C SER A 150 -24.89 18.89 -3.95
N TYR A 151 -24.12 18.03 -4.62
CA TYR A 151 -23.36 18.41 -5.81
C TYR A 151 -24.15 17.95 -7.04
N SER A 152 -24.23 18.79 -8.07
CA SER A 152 -24.64 18.35 -9.41
C SER A 152 -23.57 17.40 -9.98
N ALA A 153 -23.92 16.55 -10.94
CA ALA A 153 -22.95 15.71 -11.65
C ALA A 153 -21.77 16.51 -12.25
N SER A 154 -21.98 17.81 -12.53
CA SER A 154 -20.97 18.77 -12.98
C SER A 154 -20.08 19.38 -11.88
N THR A 155 -20.41 19.18 -10.59
CA THR A 155 -19.68 19.75 -9.43
C THR A 155 -19.19 18.70 -8.45
N TYR A 156 -19.28 17.41 -8.79
CA TYR A 156 -18.60 16.36 -8.03
C TYR A 156 -17.10 16.70 -7.94
N PRO A 157 -16.43 16.58 -6.76
CA PRO A 157 -15.02 16.95 -6.62
C PRO A 157 -14.20 16.38 -7.76
N ARG A 158 -13.49 17.28 -8.45
CA ARG A 158 -12.66 16.97 -9.61
C ARG A 158 -11.74 15.81 -9.23
N PHE A 159 -12.07 14.63 -9.73
CA PHE A 159 -11.27 13.46 -9.49
C PHE A 159 -10.03 13.58 -10.35
N ASP A 160 -8.87 13.68 -9.73
CA ASP A 160 -7.60 13.72 -10.46
C ASP A 160 -7.30 12.30 -10.97
N ILE A 161 -7.86 12.00 -12.14
CA ILE A 161 -7.79 10.69 -12.82
C ILE A 161 -6.33 10.26 -13.02
N ASP A 162 -5.39 11.18 -13.12
CA ASP A 162 -3.99 10.85 -13.42
C ASP A 162 -3.18 10.45 -12.18
N ASN A 163 -3.53 10.99 -10.99
CA ASN A 163 -2.76 10.75 -9.77
C ASN A 163 -3.44 9.81 -8.79
N TYR A 164 -4.77 9.75 -8.82
CA TYR A 164 -5.54 8.96 -7.87
C TYR A 164 -5.36 7.43 -8.04
N PRO A 165 -5.35 6.86 -9.27
CA PRO A 165 -5.09 5.45 -9.48
C PRO A 165 -3.72 5.01 -8.97
N LYS A 166 -2.70 5.87 -9.09
CA LYS A 166 -1.31 5.52 -8.73
C LYS A 166 -1.19 4.93 -7.32
N LEU A 167 -1.82 5.56 -6.32
CA LEU A 167 -1.75 5.05 -4.96
C LEU A 167 -2.55 3.75 -4.78
N LEU A 168 -3.72 3.64 -5.41
CA LEU A 168 -4.57 2.46 -5.32
C LEU A 168 -3.87 1.23 -5.89
N ILE A 169 -3.27 1.40 -7.06
CA ILE A 169 -2.49 0.39 -7.77
C ILE A 169 -1.27 0.03 -6.92
N ASP A 170 -0.45 1.01 -6.55
CA ASP A 170 0.75 0.82 -5.74
C ASP A 170 0.47 0.18 -4.37
N SER A 171 -0.75 0.31 -3.84
CA SER A 171 -1.18 -0.36 -2.60
C SER A 171 -1.41 -1.86 -2.74
N LEU A 172 -1.59 -2.36 -3.96
CA LEU A 172 -1.79 -3.78 -4.30
C LEU A 172 -0.53 -4.43 -4.90
N LYS A 173 0.56 -3.67 -5.03
CA LYS A 173 1.87 -4.15 -5.46
C LYS A 173 2.62 -4.84 -4.32
N GLY A 174 3.01 -6.09 -4.53
CA GLY A 174 3.84 -6.85 -3.58
C GLY A 174 3.68 -8.36 -3.71
N THR A 175 4.64 -9.12 -3.19
CA THR A 175 4.66 -10.59 -3.26
C THR A 175 3.50 -11.27 -2.54
N GLU A 176 2.95 -10.62 -1.51
CA GLU A 176 1.79 -11.07 -0.72
C GLU A 176 0.48 -10.41 -1.16
N LEU A 177 0.50 -9.62 -2.24
CA LEU A 177 -0.63 -8.86 -2.74
C LEU A 177 -1.04 -9.34 -4.13
N LEU A 178 -1.79 -8.50 -4.86
CA LEU A 178 -2.47 -8.88 -6.09
C LEU A 178 -1.46 -9.18 -7.21
N PHE A 179 -0.45 -8.33 -7.36
CA PHE A 179 0.54 -8.41 -8.44
C PHE A 179 1.95 -8.04 -7.95
N LYS A 180 2.98 -8.53 -8.65
CA LYS A 180 4.38 -8.28 -8.27
C LYS A 180 4.83 -6.86 -8.60
N ASP A 181 4.51 -6.41 -9.79
CA ASP A 181 4.94 -5.12 -10.33
C ASP A 181 3.86 -4.55 -11.28
N ASP A 182 3.79 -3.24 -11.39
CA ASP A 182 2.84 -2.50 -12.21
C ASP A 182 3.21 -2.49 -13.71
N ASN A 183 4.39 -3.00 -14.06
CA ASN A 183 4.82 -3.22 -15.44
C ASN A 183 3.97 -4.24 -16.23
N ILE A 184 3.05 -4.95 -15.57
CA ILE A 184 2.13 -5.90 -16.21
C ILE A 184 0.91 -5.22 -16.83
N PHE A 185 0.67 -3.95 -16.51
CA PHE A 185 -0.52 -3.24 -16.98
C PHE A 185 -0.32 -2.74 -18.40
N VAL A 186 -1.17 -3.24 -19.29
CA VAL A 186 -1.19 -2.88 -20.71
C VAL A 186 -2.03 -1.64 -20.96
N LYS A 187 -3.09 -1.47 -20.16
CA LYS A 187 -4.05 -0.38 -20.29
C LYS A 187 -4.74 -0.12 -18.96
N GLU A 188 -5.03 1.15 -18.69
CA GLU A 188 -5.85 1.58 -17.56
C GLU A 188 -7.20 2.12 -18.06
N LYS A 189 -8.29 1.73 -17.41
CA LYS A 189 -9.64 2.28 -17.63
C LYS A 189 -10.25 2.69 -16.29
N ILE A 190 -10.80 3.89 -16.23
CA ILE A 190 -11.44 4.42 -15.02
C ILE A 190 -12.87 4.81 -15.38
N GLU A 191 -13.81 4.28 -14.61
CA GLU A 191 -15.24 4.56 -14.74
C GLU A 191 -15.80 5.04 -13.41
N PHE A 192 -16.78 5.94 -13.46
CA PHE A 192 -17.47 6.43 -12.28
C PHE A 192 -18.85 5.79 -12.18
N ALA A 193 -19.19 5.32 -10.99
CA ALA A 193 -20.51 4.83 -10.65
C ALA A 193 -21.16 5.74 -9.60
N GLU A 194 -22.41 5.44 -9.27
CA GLU A 194 -23.17 6.19 -8.29
C GLU A 194 -22.46 6.25 -6.92
N PRO A 195 -22.53 7.42 -6.24
CA PRO A 195 -21.99 7.56 -4.91
C PRO A 195 -22.63 6.61 -3.89
N ILE A 196 -21.80 6.10 -2.97
CA ILE A 196 -22.23 5.25 -1.84
C ILE A 196 -21.72 5.81 -0.52
N ASP A 197 -22.23 5.32 0.60
CA ASP A 197 -21.72 5.71 1.92
C ASP A 197 -20.23 5.32 2.04
N ASP A 198 -19.41 6.24 2.59
CA ASP A 198 -17.95 6.16 2.72
C ASP A 198 -17.12 6.03 1.42
N GLY A 199 -17.75 5.70 0.29
CA GLY A 199 -17.12 5.51 -1.00
C GLY A 199 -16.22 4.27 -1.09
N CYS A 200 -15.99 3.78 -2.30
CA CYS A 200 -15.03 2.72 -2.55
C CYS A 200 -14.49 2.75 -3.99
N VAL A 201 -13.51 1.90 -4.27
CA VAL A 201 -13.03 1.66 -5.62
C VAL A 201 -12.93 0.17 -5.86
N TRP A 202 -13.59 -0.33 -6.91
CA TRP A 202 -13.36 -1.67 -7.38
C TRP A 202 -12.22 -1.66 -8.38
N LEU A 203 -11.15 -2.39 -8.08
CA LEU A 203 -9.99 -2.52 -8.97
C LEU A 203 -9.97 -3.95 -9.51
N SER A 204 -10.02 -4.06 -10.84
CA SER A 204 -10.02 -5.33 -11.55
C SER A 204 -8.75 -5.46 -12.39
N CYS A 205 -8.09 -6.60 -12.29
CA CYS A 205 -7.09 -7.05 -13.26
C CYS A 205 -7.78 -8.03 -14.21
N VAL A 206 -7.96 -7.61 -15.47
CA VAL A 206 -8.51 -8.45 -16.54
C VAL A 206 -7.32 -9.02 -17.31
N PHE A 207 -7.09 -10.32 -17.15
CA PHE A 207 -5.97 -11.02 -17.72
C PHE A 207 -6.08 -11.09 -19.24
N ILE A 208 -4.96 -10.82 -19.91
CA ILE A 208 -4.84 -10.94 -21.35
C ILE A 208 -4.24 -12.32 -21.62
N ASP A 209 -4.94 -13.12 -22.43
CA ASP A 209 -4.50 -14.46 -22.82
C ASP A 209 -3.56 -14.44 -24.05
N GLU A 210 -3.45 -13.31 -24.74
CA GLU A 210 -2.65 -13.14 -25.96
C GLU A 210 -1.29 -12.46 -25.70
N THR A 211 -0.21 -13.08 -26.17
CA THR A 211 1.19 -12.68 -25.94
C THR A 211 1.64 -11.42 -26.70
N ASN A 212 0.83 -10.89 -27.62
CA ASN A 212 1.25 -9.81 -28.52
C ASN A 212 0.20 -8.70 -28.69
N TRP A 213 -0.12 -8.03 -27.57
CA TRP A 213 -1.08 -6.94 -27.54
C TRP A 213 -0.62 -5.68 -28.29
N LEU A 214 0.70 -5.45 -28.41
CA LEU A 214 1.28 -4.30 -29.09
C LEU A 214 1.00 -4.31 -30.60
N ASP A 215 0.93 -5.51 -31.19
CA ASP A 215 0.63 -5.70 -32.62
C ASP A 215 -0.87 -5.80 -32.91
N LYS A 216 -1.73 -5.81 -31.88
CA LYS A 216 -3.17 -5.87 -32.04
C LYS A 216 -3.67 -4.51 -32.50
N LYS A 217 -4.22 -4.44 -33.72
CA LYS A 217 -4.98 -3.27 -34.17
C LYS A 217 -6.08 -2.98 -33.15
N VAL A 218 -5.98 -1.82 -32.52
CA VAL A 218 -6.96 -1.37 -31.53
C VAL A 218 -8.27 -1.07 -32.27
N ASP A 219 -9.30 -1.86 -31.99
CA ASP A 219 -10.65 -1.59 -32.47
C ASP A 219 -11.27 -0.51 -31.56
N PHE A 220 -11.33 0.70 -32.09
CA PHE A 220 -11.89 1.85 -31.39
C PHE A 220 -13.43 1.80 -31.31
N GLU A 221 -14.10 0.99 -32.13
CA GLU A 221 -15.56 0.79 -32.05
C GLU A 221 -15.92 -0.11 -30.85
N TRP A 222 -15.16 -1.19 -30.64
CA TRP A 222 -15.25 -2.01 -29.42
C TRP A 222 -15.02 -1.18 -28.15
N LEU A 223 -14.06 -0.25 -28.18
CA LEU A 223 -13.78 0.65 -27.05
C LEU A 223 -14.86 1.71 -26.82
N ALA A 224 -15.64 2.06 -27.83
CA ALA A 224 -16.73 3.03 -27.75
C ALA A 224 -18.05 2.41 -27.27
N GLY A 225 -18.07 1.12 -26.91
CA GLY A 225 -19.29 0.43 -26.46
C GLY A 225 -20.32 0.25 -27.58
N ARG A 226 -19.92 0.39 -28.84
CA ARG A 226 -20.73 0.01 -29.99
C ARG A 226 -20.11 -1.25 -30.56
N VAL A 227 -20.52 -2.42 -30.09
CA VAL A 227 -20.99 -3.56 -30.91
C VAL A 227 -21.73 -4.53 -29.97
N ALA A 228 -22.83 -5.07 -30.49
CA ALA A 228 -23.69 -6.13 -29.94
C ALA A 228 -22.97 -7.47 -29.70
#